data_AF-A0A6L5R5T3-F1
#
_entry.id   AF-A0A6L5R5T3-F1
#
_cell.length_a   1.000
_cell.length_b   1.000
_cell.length_c   1.000
_cell.angle_alpha   90.00
_cell.angle_beta   90.00
_cell.angle_gamma   90.00
#
_symmetry.space_group_name_H-M   'P 1'
#
loop_
_entity.id
_entity.type
_entity.pdbx_description
1 polymer ?
#
loop_
_entity_poly.entity_id
_entity_poly.type
_entity_poly.pdbx_seq_one_letter_code
_entity_poly.pdbx_strand_id
1 'polypeptide(L)'
;MTGPEPARTPEVDAARTGDDTVYRSEAVDDLVARIVAEEVAELRRGFASGAEFALTRGSAREQMLHRLECASIESHLDRPSRWTEPHRRRLASDPDYRLPLPDLITRQAARDLSGVRSCKVCWPNPTGGEPRPLRRVSAKSLGPQHVGHVLARSDGEPIGTIVRWGARTGADLFGIEHDEIEIVTSTGVETVGPDDHVTIWDLPTDEQAIRRKAQLVQRFAGDDVAAAG
;
A
#
# COMPACT_ATOMS: atom_id res chain seq x y z
N MET A 1 -8.74 63.18 -58.41
CA MET A 1 -8.26 61.82 -58.73
C MET A 1 -7.77 61.18 -57.44
N THR A 2 -8.65 60.45 -56.77
CA THR A 2 -8.41 59.73 -55.51
C THR A 2 -8.30 58.25 -55.86
N GLY A 3 -7.18 57.62 -55.47
CA GLY A 3 -6.84 56.25 -55.83
C GLY A 3 -7.71 55.18 -55.12
N PRO A 4 -7.77 53.95 -55.65
CA PRO A 4 -8.60 52.89 -55.11
C PRO A 4 -8.00 52.28 -53.84
N GLU A 5 -8.89 52.00 -52.89
CA GLU A 5 -8.67 51.33 -51.60
C GLU A 5 -8.23 49.86 -51.81
N PRO A 6 -7.25 49.32 -51.07
CA PRO A 6 -6.89 47.92 -51.19
C PRO A 6 -7.94 47.03 -50.49
N ALA A 7 -8.31 45.95 -51.16
CA ALA A 7 -9.24 44.94 -50.68
C ALA A 7 -8.74 44.29 -49.37
N ARG A 8 -9.63 44.20 -48.37
CA ARG A 8 -9.41 43.44 -47.14
C ARG A 8 -9.24 41.97 -47.48
N THR A 9 -8.10 41.39 -47.10
CA THR A 9 -7.91 39.94 -47.01
C THR A 9 -8.89 39.35 -45.99
N PRO A 10 -9.53 38.21 -46.28
CA PRO A 10 -10.36 37.53 -45.29
C PRO A 10 -9.46 36.97 -44.19
N GLU A 11 -9.80 37.27 -42.94
CA GLU A 11 -9.27 36.57 -41.77
C GLU A 11 -9.62 35.08 -41.94
N VAL A 12 -8.59 34.26 -42.10
CA VAL A 12 -8.73 32.82 -42.02
C VAL A 12 -8.94 32.51 -40.55
N ASP A 13 -10.18 32.22 -40.18
CA ASP A 13 -10.53 31.66 -38.89
C ASP A 13 -9.68 30.40 -38.65
N ALA A 14 -8.66 30.54 -37.79
CA ALA A 14 -7.87 29.42 -37.31
C ALA A 14 -8.73 28.59 -36.36
N ALA A 15 -9.52 27.68 -36.92
CA ALA A 15 -10.08 26.57 -36.18
C ALA A 15 -8.95 25.61 -35.78
N ARG A 16 -8.30 25.87 -34.64
CA ARG A 16 -7.36 24.93 -34.00
C ARG A 16 -7.42 25.05 -32.48
N THR A 17 -8.27 24.25 -31.86
CA THR A 17 -8.21 23.95 -30.41
C THR A 17 -8.56 22.50 -30.06
N GLY A 18 -8.84 21.65 -31.07
CA GLY A 18 -9.11 20.21 -30.85
C GLY A 18 -7.88 19.31 -30.96
N ASP A 19 -6.97 19.63 -31.88
CA ASP A 19 -5.88 18.72 -32.32
C ASP A 19 -4.66 18.76 -31.37
N ASP A 20 -4.26 19.96 -30.93
CA ASP A 20 -3.12 20.16 -30.02
C ASP A 20 -3.35 19.54 -28.63
N THR A 21 -4.60 19.53 -28.17
CA THR A 21 -4.96 19.02 -26.83
C THR A 21 -4.92 17.50 -26.79
N VAL A 22 -5.35 16.84 -27.88
CA VAL A 22 -5.32 15.38 -28.01
C VAL A 22 -3.87 14.90 -28.19
N TYR A 23 -3.11 15.52 -29.09
CA TYR A 23 -1.70 15.18 -29.30
C TYR A 23 -0.83 15.38 -28.05
N ARG A 24 -1.08 16.46 -27.29
CA ARG A 24 -0.39 16.69 -26.01
C ARG A 24 -0.79 15.68 -24.95
N SER A 25 -2.03 15.19 -24.95
CA SER A 25 -2.47 14.13 -24.04
C SER A 25 -1.79 12.80 -24.36
N GLU A 26 -1.76 12.40 -25.64
CA GLU A 26 -1.10 11.16 -26.08
C GLU A 26 0.41 11.18 -25.76
N ALA A 27 1.09 12.30 -26.02
CA ALA A 27 2.51 12.45 -25.69
C ALA A 27 2.79 12.36 -24.17
N VAL A 28 1.87 12.83 -23.34
CA VAL A 28 1.97 12.73 -21.87
C VAL A 28 1.71 11.30 -21.43
N ASP A 29 0.75 10.61 -22.03
CA ASP A 29 0.44 9.21 -21.73
C ASP A 29 1.60 8.28 -22.09
N ASP A 30 2.25 8.50 -23.24
CA ASP A 30 3.47 7.80 -23.63
C ASP A 30 4.62 8.05 -22.66
N LEU A 31 4.79 9.31 -22.21
CA LEU A 31 5.80 9.65 -21.21
C LEU A 31 5.52 8.96 -19.88
N VAL A 32 4.27 8.95 -19.42
CA VAL A 32 3.85 8.22 -18.21
C VAL A 32 4.14 6.74 -18.35
N ALA A 33 3.82 6.13 -19.50
CA ALA A 33 4.09 4.72 -19.75
C ALA A 33 5.59 4.37 -19.62
N ARG A 34 6.47 5.23 -20.16
CA ARG A 34 7.93 5.06 -20.01
C ARG A 34 8.38 5.19 -18.57
N ILE A 35 7.92 6.23 -17.85
CA ILE A 35 8.26 6.44 -16.44
C ILE A 35 7.81 5.24 -15.60
N VAL A 36 6.58 4.75 -15.83
CA VAL A 36 6.05 3.57 -15.13
C VAL A 36 6.89 2.33 -15.42
N ALA A 37 7.34 2.13 -16.67
CA ALA A 37 8.20 1.01 -17.02
C ALA A 37 9.55 1.06 -16.28
N GLU A 38 10.17 2.24 -16.20
CA GLU A 38 11.41 2.46 -15.45
C GLU A 38 11.24 2.22 -13.94
N GLU A 39 10.16 2.76 -13.36
CA GLU A 39 9.83 2.58 -11.95
C GLU A 39 9.55 1.10 -11.61
N VAL A 40 8.83 0.39 -12.48
CA VAL A 40 8.57 -1.05 -12.32
C VAL A 40 9.88 -1.84 -12.44
N ALA A 41 10.76 -1.51 -13.39
CA ALA A 41 12.06 -2.15 -13.52
C ALA A 41 12.93 -1.98 -12.26
N GLU A 42 12.89 -0.81 -11.62
CA GLU A 42 13.57 -0.57 -10.34
C GLU A 42 12.99 -1.42 -9.21
N LEU A 43 11.65 -1.53 -9.12
CA LEU A 43 11.01 -2.43 -8.15
C LEU A 43 11.43 -3.88 -8.40
N ARG A 44 11.45 -4.34 -9.66
CA ARG A 44 11.91 -5.69 -10.03
C ARG A 44 13.35 -5.94 -9.58
N ARG A 45 14.27 -4.99 -9.79
CA ARG A 45 15.65 -5.07 -9.29
C ARG A 45 15.69 -5.23 -7.77
N GLY A 46 14.89 -4.44 -7.04
CA GLY A 46 14.76 -4.56 -5.60
C GLY A 46 14.32 -5.97 -5.16
N PHE A 47 13.26 -6.52 -5.75
CA PHE A 47 12.82 -7.89 -5.47
C PHE A 47 13.89 -8.93 -5.82
N ALA A 48 14.56 -8.82 -6.97
CA ALA A 48 15.63 -9.72 -7.39
C ALA A 48 16.84 -9.71 -6.43
N SER A 49 17.12 -8.57 -5.79
CA SER A 49 18.17 -8.43 -4.76
C SER A 49 17.80 -9.03 -3.39
N GLY A 50 16.62 -9.63 -3.25
CA GLY A 50 16.17 -10.21 -1.98
C GLY A 50 15.63 -9.18 -1.00
N ALA A 51 15.04 -8.08 -1.49
CA ALA A 51 14.37 -7.14 -0.61
C ALA A 51 13.27 -7.82 0.22
N GLU A 52 13.17 -7.42 1.49
CA GLU A 52 12.14 -7.89 2.43
C GLU A 52 11.27 -6.74 2.96
N PHE A 53 11.75 -5.51 2.79
CA PHE A 53 11.13 -4.31 3.31
C PHE A 53 11.05 -3.23 2.25
N ALA A 54 10.09 -2.33 2.41
CA ALA A 54 9.98 -1.10 1.63
C ALA A 54 10.12 0.11 2.56
N LEU A 55 10.92 1.08 2.13
CA LEU A 55 11.07 2.37 2.76
C LEU A 55 10.27 3.41 1.98
N THR A 56 9.19 3.92 2.58
CA THR A 56 8.39 4.99 1.99
C THR A 56 8.83 6.34 2.56
N ARG A 57 8.73 7.40 1.74
CA ARG A 57 8.99 8.78 2.15
C ARG A 57 7.67 9.56 2.08
N GLY A 58 7.09 9.89 3.24
CA GLY A 58 5.85 10.68 3.29
C GLY A 58 6.12 12.18 3.10
N SER A 59 7.16 12.69 3.77
CA SER A 59 7.71 14.03 3.61
C SER A 59 9.23 13.97 3.79
N ALA A 60 9.96 15.06 3.50
CA ALA A 60 11.43 15.11 3.54
C ALA A 60 12.08 14.64 4.87
N ARG A 61 11.32 14.50 5.96
CA ARG A 61 11.80 14.10 7.29
C ARG A 61 11.14 12.83 7.85
N GLU A 62 10.22 12.20 7.14
CA GLU A 62 9.47 11.06 7.67
C GLU A 62 9.58 9.86 6.75
N GLN A 63 10.66 9.09 6.96
CA GLN A 63 10.84 7.78 6.36
C GLN A 63 10.11 6.74 7.21
N MET A 64 9.36 5.87 6.56
CA MET A 64 8.64 4.78 7.20
C MET A 64 9.03 3.43 6.59
N LEU A 65 9.40 2.49 7.45
CA LEU A 65 9.73 1.12 7.07
C LEU A 65 8.46 0.27 7.10
N HIS A 66 8.25 -0.51 6.05
CA HIS A 66 7.13 -1.43 5.89
C HIS A 66 7.62 -2.81 5.48
N ARG A 67 6.83 -3.85 5.80
CA ARG A 67 6.94 -5.16 5.15
C ARG A 67 6.37 -5.06 3.73
N LEU A 68 6.90 -5.83 2.78
CA LEU A 68 6.48 -5.77 1.38
C LEU A 68 5.00 -6.12 1.18
N GLU A 69 4.45 -6.99 2.01
CA GLU A 69 3.05 -7.41 1.99
C GLU A 69 2.09 -6.44 2.71
N CYS A 70 2.60 -5.31 3.23
CA CYS A 70 1.76 -4.36 3.94
C CYS A 70 0.75 -3.69 2.99
N ALA A 71 -0.55 -3.78 3.29
CA ALA A 71 -1.59 -3.14 2.48
C ALA A 71 -1.38 -1.61 2.34
N SER A 72 -0.79 -0.95 3.35
CA SER A 72 -0.56 0.50 3.30
C SER A 72 0.45 0.95 2.22
N ILE A 73 1.28 0.04 1.68
CA ILE A 73 2.23 0.37 0.61
C ILE A 73 1.75 -0.06 -0.78
N GLU A 74 0.60 -0.73 -0.88
CA GLU A 74 0.12 -1.28 -2.15
C GLU A 74 -0.05 -0.20 -3.23
N SER A 75 -0.59 0.96 -2.84
CA SER A 75 -0.72 2.13 -3.72
C SER A 75 0.63 2.72 -4.19
N HIS A 76 1.72 2.42 -3.49
CA HIS A 76 3.07 2.82 -3.89
C HIS A 76 3.73 1.82 -4.85
N LEU A 77 3.32 0.54 -4.77
CA LEU A 77 3.80 -0.55 -5.63
C LEU A 77 3.01 -0.63 -6.94
N ASP A 78 1.73 -0.26 -6.94
CA ASP A 78 0.91 -0.22 -8.15
C ASP A 78 1.13 1.08 -8.94
N ARG A 79 2.28 1.14 -9.64
CA ARG A 79 2.74 2.32 -10.37
C ARG A 79 1.72 2.85 -11.40
N PRO A 80 1.08 2.03 -12.25
CA PRO A 80 0.13 2.53 -13.25
C PRO A 80 -1.04 3.29 -12.61
N SER A 81 -1.67 2.72 -11.57
CA SER A 81 -2.85 3.30 -10.91
C SER A 81 -2.53 4.59 -10.16
N ARG A 82 -1.27 4.82 -9.82
CA ARG A 82 -0.84 6.02 -9.08
C ARG A 82 -0.76 7.27 -9.97
N TRP A 83 -0.61 7.11 -11.28
CA TRP A 83 -0.59 8.22 -12.24
C TRP A 83 -2.00 8.68 -12.60
N THR A 84 -2.63 9.34 -11.63
CA THR A 84 -3.97 9.95 -11.77
C THR A 84 -3.92 11.18 -12.68
N GLU A 85 -5.09 11.62 -13.17
CA GLU A 85 -5.22 12.77 -14.06
C GLU A 85 -4.55 14.06 -13.52
N PRO A 86 -4.68 14.43 -12.23
CA PRO A 86 -3.91 15.53 -11.66
C PRO A 86 -2.39 15.41 -11.80
N HIS A 87 -1.83 14.21 -11.67
CA HIS A 87 -0.40 13.95 -11.82
C HIS A 87 0.03 14.04 -13.28
N ARG A 88 -0.80 13.57 -14.21
CA ARG A 88 -0.57 13.69 -15.66
C ARG A 88 -0.54 15.16 -16.09
N ARG A 89 -1.51 15.96 -15.64
CA ARG A 89 -1.51 17.42 -15.89
C ARG A 89 -0.27 18.10 -15.32
N ARG A 90 0.17 17.71 -14.13
CA ARG A 90 1.40 18.25 -13.53
C ARG A 90 2.64 17.88 -14.34
N LEU A 91 2.75 16.63 -14.78
CA LEU A 91 3.83 16.18 -15.66
C LEU A 91 3.84 16.93 -17.00
N ALA A 92 2.66 17.22 -17.56
CA ALA A 92 2.52 18.00 -18.79
C ALA A 92 3.02 19.45 -18.65
N SER A 93 3.05 19.99 -17.42
CA SER A 93 3.60 21.32 -17.10
C SER A 93 5.05 21.29 -16.61
N ASP A 94 5.49 20.17 -16.06
CA ASP A 94 6.79 19.96 -15.43
C ASP A 94 7.28 18.55 -15.80
N PRO A 95 8.07 18.40 -16.88
CA PRO A 95 8.54 17.09 -17.35
C PRO A 95 9.44 16.35 -16.36
N ASP A 96 10.00 17.04 -15.36
CA ASP A 96 10.85 16.47 -14.33
C ASP A 96 10.04 15.98 -13.11
N TYR A 97 8.73 16.23 -13.10
CA TYR A 97 7.84 15.76 -12.04
C TYR A 97 7.87 14.23 -11.91
N ARG A 98 8.17 13.73 -10.71
CA ARG A 98 8.15 12.29 -10.39
C ARG A 98 7.39 12.02 -9.11
N LEU A 99 6.72 10.87 -9.07
CA LEU A 99 6.05 10.37 -7.88
C LEU A 99 7.05 9.59 -7.01
N PRO A 100 7.10 9.81 -5.67
CA PRO A 100 8.05 9.13 -4.80
C PRO A 100 8.01 7.60 -4.94
N LEU A 101 9.11 6.98 -5.35
CA LEU A 101 9.24 5.52 -5.39
C LEU A 101 9.70 5.01 -4.02
N PRO A 102 9.12 3.93 -3.47
CA PRO A 102 9.65 3.32 -2.26
C PRO A 102 11.00 2.65 -2.55
N ASP A 103 11.95 2.77 -1.63
CA ASP A 103 13.21 2.05 -1.73
C ASP A 103 12.98 0.62 -1.20
N LEU A 104 13.24 -0.40 -2.02
CA LEU A 104 13.15 -1.80 -1.59
C LEU A 104 14.50 -2.23 -1.01
N ILE A 105 14.50 -2.73 0.22
CA ILE A 105 15.73 -3.02 0.96
C ILE A 105 15.72 -4.41 1.58
N THR A 106 16.92 -4.99 1.69
CA THR A 106 17.13 -6.27 2.36
C THR A 106 16.99 -6.12 3.87
N ARG A 107 16.84 -7.23 4.58
CA ARG A 107 16.82 -7.24 6.04
C ARG A 107 18.09 -6.70 6.67
N GLN A 108 19.26 -6.99 6.09
CA GLN A 108 20.52 -6.45 6.58
C GLN A 108 20.52 -4.91 6.48
N ALA A 109 20.19 -4.37 5.30
CA ALA A 109 20.10 -2.93 5.11
C ALA A 109 19.08 -2.28 6.06
N ALA A 110 17.93 -2.93 6.30
CA ALA A 110 16.91 -2.44 7.22
C ALA A 110 17.35 -2.39 8.69
N ARG A 111 18.26 -3.28 9.12
CA ARG A 111 18.85 -3.26 10.48
C ARG A 111 19.79 -2.08 10.68
N ASP A 112 20.48 -1.70 9.62
CA ASP A 112 21.49 -0.65 9.65
C ASP A 112 20.87 0.76 9.50
N LEU A 113 19.55 0.85 9.29
CA LEU A 113 18.82 2.12 9.21
C LEU A 113 18.72 2.82 10.57
N SER A 114 19.10 4.11 10.61
CA SER A 114 18.86 5.01 11.73
C SER A 114 17.81 6.07 11.38
N GLY A 115 16.97 6.46 12.34
CA GLY A 115 16.02 7.58 12.17
C GLY A 115 14.76 7.25 11.34
N VAL A 116 14.52 5.97 11.05
CA VAL A 116 13.35 5.50 10.31
C VAL A 116 12.27 5.03 11.26
N ARG A 117 11.02 5.42 11.02
CA ARG A 117 9.88 4.94 11.83
C ARG A 117 9.40 3.59 11.32
N SER A 118 9.05 2.69 12.22
CA SER A 118 8.36 1.45 11.85
C SER A 118 6.88 1.73 11.57
N CYS A 119 6.36 1.19 10.48
CA CYS A 119 4.93 1.21 10.21
C CYS A 119 4.18 0.50 11.33
N LYS A 120 3.19 1.18 11.92
CA LYS A 120 2.37 0.63 13.02
C LYS A 120 1.37 -0.44 12.57
N VAL A 121 1.15 -0.57 11.26
CA VAL A 121 0.22 -1.56 10.68
C VAL A 121 0.90 -2.90 10.46
N CYS A 122 2.15 -2.90 9.97
CA CYS A 122 2.84 -4.15 9.62
C CYS A 122 4.09 -4.44 10.43
N TRP A 123 4.53 -3.52 11.31
CA TRP A 123 5.65 -3.68 12.24
C TRP A 123 6.80 -4.54 11.70
N PRO A 124 7.61 -3.99 10.79
CA PRO A 124 8.55 -4.78 9.98
C PRO A 124 9.58 -5.63 10.73
N ASN A 125 9.87 -5.35 12.01
CA ASN A 125 10.79 -6.14 12.83
C ASN A 125 12.09 -6.56 12.10
N PRO A 126 12.88 -5.61 11.57
CA PRO A 126 14.06 -5.92 10.77
C PRO A 126 15.16 -6.66 11.57
N THR A 127 15.18 -6.51 12.90
CA THR A 127 16.13 -7.21 13.77
C THR A 127 15.83 -8.70 13.92
N GLY A 128 14.60 -9.14 13.66
CA GLY A 128 14.21 -10.54 13.76
C GLY A 128 14.17 -11.05 15.21
N GLY A 129 13.99 -10.17 16.20
CA GLY A 129 13.67 -10.60 17.56
C GLY A 129 12.32 -11.33 17.59
N GLU A 130 12.09 -12.14 18.63
CA GLU A 130 10.79 -12.81 18.86
C GLU A 130 9.62 -11.84 18.61
N PRO A 131 8.49 -12.31 18.05
CA PRO A 131 7.32 -11.46 17.87
C PRO A 131 6.99 -10.84 19.22
N ARG A 132 7.23 -9.53 19.35
CA ARG A 132 7.00 -8.86 20.62
C ARG A 132 5.50 -8.96 20.93
N PRO A 133 5.09 -9.34 22.15
CA PRO A 133 3.68 -9.29 22.54
C PRO A 133 3.20 -7.85 22.37
N LEU A 134 2.28 -7.63 21.43
CA LEU A 134 2.18 -6.31 20.82
C LEU A 134 1.21 -5.37 21.46
N ARG A 135 0.30 -5.86 22.29
CA ARG A 135 -0.36 -5.12 23.37
C ARG A 135 -1.49 -5.98 23.92
N ARG A 136 -1.71 -5.83 25.22
CA ARG A 136 -2.97 -6.14 25.84
C ARG A 136 -3.93 -5.02 25.45
N VAL A 137 -4.86 -5.29 24.54
CA VAL A 137 -5.88 -4.32 24.10
C VAL A 137 -7.23 -4.70 24.70
N SER A 138 -8.04 -3.71 25.05
CA SER A 138 -9.42 -3.97 25.46
C SER A 138 -10.23 -4.41 24.23
N ALA A 139 -11.10 -5.41 24.39
CA ALA A 139 -11.88 -5.97 23.28
C ALA A 139 -12.71 -4.91 22.55
N LYS A 140 -13.30 -3.95 23.27
CA LYS A 140 -14.00 -2.80 22.67
C LYS A 140 -13.14 -1.85 21.84
N SER A 141 -11.81 -1.90 22.02
CA SER A 141 -10.85 -1.08 21.26
C SER A 141 -10.33 -1.77 20.00
N LEU A 142 -10.79 -3.00 19.73
CA LEU A 142 -10.55 -3.63 18.44
C LEU A 142 -11.15 -2.78 17.32
N GLY A 143 -10.49 -2.80 16.17
CA GLY A 143 -10.71 -1.83 15.11
C GLY A 143 -10.14 -2.36 13.80
N PRO A 144 -10.38 -1.67 12.67
CA PRO A 144 -9.98 -2.14 11.35
C PRO A 144 -8.48 -2.42 11.23
N GLN A 145 -7.65 -1.66 11.95
CA GLN A 145 -6.21 -1.86 11.99
C GLN A 145 -5.78 -3.18 12.61
N HIS A 146 -6.67 -3.87 13.34
CA HIS A 146 -6.35 -5.11 14.04
C HIS A 146 -6.64 -6.37 13.21
N VAL A 147 -7.40 -6.22 12.11
CA VAL A 147 -7.67 -7.32 11.19
C VAL A 147 -6.37 -7.74 10.50
N GLY A 148 -6.09 -9.03 10.48
CA GLY A 148 -4.85 -9.61 9.95
C GLY A 148 -3.76 -9.85 10.98
N HIS A 149 -3.93 -9.44 12.24
CA HIS A 149 -3.03 -9.84 13.33
C HIS A 149 -3.47 -11.12 14.02
N VAL A 150 -2.55 -11.79 14.70
CA VAL A 150 -2.85 -13.01 15.45
C VAL A 150 -3.42 -12.65 16.81
N LEU A 151 -4.64 -13.10 17.08
CA LEU A 151 -5.22 -13.14 18.41
C LEU A 151 -4.51 -14.23 19.22
N ALA A 152 -4.12 -13.90 20.44
CA ALA A 152 -3.52 -14.84 21.38
C ALA A 152 -4.22 -14.75 22.74
N ARG A 153 -4.20 -15.86 23.47
CA ARG A 153 -4.61 -15.92 24.87
C ARG A 153 -3.65 -15.10 25.75
N SER A 154 -4.04 -14.92 27.01
CA SER A 154 -3.25 -14.17 28.01
C SER A 154 -1.92 -14.85 28.35
N ASP A 155 -1.81 -16.17 28.17
CA ASP A 155 -0.59 -16.97 28.30
C ASP A 155 0.30 -16.94 27.06
N GLY A 156 -0.16 -16.32 25.98
CA GLY A 156 0.53 -16.28 24.69
C GLY A 156 0.23 -17.48 23.79
N GLU A 157 -0.76 -18.33 24.06
CA GLU A 157 -1.15 -19.32 23.06
C GLU A 157 -1.83 -18.64 21.86
N PRO A 158 -1.36 -18.84 20.62
CA PRO A 158 -1.99 -18.25 19.44
C PRO A 158 -3.35 -18.92 19.19
N ILE A 159 -4.40 -18.11 19.13
CA ILE A 159 -5.76 -18.58 18.81
C ILE A 159 -5.92 -18.64 17.29
N GLY A 160 -5.65 -17.53 16.59
CA GLY A 160 -5.81 -17.43 15.14
C GLY A 160 -5.76 -15.99 14.64
N THR A 161 -5.71 -15.80 13.32
CA THR A 161 -5.64 -14.46 12.71
C THR A 161 -7.02 -13.80 12.72
N ILE A 162 -7.14 -12.57 13.24
CA ILE A 162 -8.39 -11.81 13.28
C ILE A 162 -8.85 -11.49 11.85
N VAL A 163 -10.04 -11.98 11.48
CA VAL A 163 -10.68 -11.74 10.17
C VAL A 163 -11.71 -10.61 10.26
N ARG A 164 -12.52 -10.63 11.32
CA ARG A 164 -13.50 -9.60 11.63
C ARG A 164 -13.84 -9.61 13.11
N TRP A 165 -14.53 -8.58 13.56
CA TRP A 165 -14.95 -8.40 14.94
C TRP A 165 -16.25 -7.60 14.95
N GLY A 166 -17.04 -7.73 16.00
CA GLY A 166 -18.29 -6.99 16.14
C GLY A 166 -18.83 -7.06 17.55
N ALA A 167 -19.47 -5.98 17.99
CA ALA A 167 -20.29 -6.02 19.18
C ALA A 167 -21.57 -6.79 18.91
N ARG A 168 -21.96 -7.65 19.84
CA ARG A 168 -23.21 -8.40 19.83
C ARG A 168 -23.77 -8.45 21.25
N THR A 169 -25.06 -8.73 21.37
CA THR A 169 -25.69 -9.04 22.65
C THR A 169 -25.76 -10.56 22.80
N GLY A 170 -25.11 -11.07 23.83
CA GLY A 170 -25.19 -12.46 24.28
C GLY A 170 -26.23 -12.63 25.39
N ALA A 171 -26.54 -13.87 25.74
CA ALA A 171 -27.35 -14.20 26.91
C ALA A 171 -26.68 -15.35 27.66
N ASP A 172 -26.63 -15.25 28.98
CA ASP A 172 -26.02 -16.30 29.80
C ASP A 172 -26.97 -17.52 29.92
N LEU A 173 -26.53 -18.55 30.66
CA LEU A 173 -27.33 -19.75 30.90
C LEU A 173 -28.65 -19.48 31.67
N PHE A 174 -28.82 -18.29 32.22
CA PHE A 174 -30.01 -17.82 32.93
C PHE A 174 -30.86 -16.85 32.10
N GLY A 175 -30.48 -16.60 30.83
CA GLY A 175 -31.20 -15.70 29.93
C GLY A 175 -30.95 -14.21 30.19
N ILE A 176 -29.92 -13.87 30.96
CA ILE A 176 -29.55 -12.47 31.23
C ILE A 176 -28.71 -11.95 30.06
N GLU A 177 -29.24 -10.93 29.38
CA GLU A 177 -28.56 -10.25 28.28
C GLU A 177 -27.30 -9.53 28.76
N HIS A 178 -26.22 -9.65 28.00
CA HIS A 178 -24.98 -8.94 28.24
C HIS A 178 -24.27 -8.61 26.93
N ASP A 179 -23.49 -7.55 26.94
CA ASP A 179 -22.70 -7.13 25.79
C ASP A 179 -21.47 -8.04 25.64
N GLU A 180 -21.21 -8.46 24.41
CA GLU A 180 -20.08 -9.29 24.04
C GLU A 180 -19.41 -8.74 22.77
N ILE A 181 -18.12 -9.00 22.64
CA ILE A 181 -17.38 -8.80 21.40
C ILE A 181 -17.12 -10.16 20.77
N GLU A 182 -17.72 -10.38 19.60
CA GLU A 182 -17.41 -11.52 18.74
C GLU A 182 -16.15 -11.20 17.93
N ILE A 183 -15.13 -12.03 18.04
CA ILE A 183 -13.89 -11.95 17.26
C ILE A 183 -13.82 -13.21 16.40
N VAL A 184 -13.97 -13.04 15.09
CA VAL A 184 -13.79 -14.13 14.14
C VAL A 184 -12.34 -14.19 13.73
N THR A 185 -11.74 -15.34 13.95
CA THR A 185 -10.38 -15.65 13.55
C THR A 185 -10.35 -16.67 12.41
N SER A 186 -9.16 -16.92 11.85
CA SER A 186 -8.94 -17.95 10.84
C SER A 186 -9.20 -19.38 11.33
N THR A 187 -9.20 -19.60 12.65
CA THR A 187 -9.33 -20.93 13.28
C THR A 187 -10.68 -21.13 13.96
N GLY A 188 -11.41 -20.06 14.26
CA GLY A 188 -12.69 -20.13 14.97
C GLY A 188 -13.25 -18.77 15.38
N VAL A 189 -14.30 -18.80 16.20
CA VAL A 189 -14.93 -17.60 16.75
C VAL A 189 -14.67 -17.56 18.24
N GLU A 190 -14.15 -16.44 18.72
CA GLU A 190 -13.96 -16.14 20.14
C GLU A 190 -14.96 -15.08 20.58
N THR A 191 -15.50 -15.24 21.78
CA THR A 191 -16.42 -14.28 22.39
C THR A 191 -15.82 -13.83 23.71
N VAL A 192 -15.70 -12.51 23.88
CA VAL A 192 -15.11 -11.91 25.09
C VAL A 192 -15.96 -10.73 25.57
N GLY A 193 -15.89 -10.40 26.86
CA GLY A 193 -16.54 -9.21 27.38
C GLY A 193 -15.92 -7.92 26.79
N PRO A 194 -16.69 -6.83 26.66
CA PRO A 194 -16.19 -5.58 26.08
C PRO A 194 -15.01 -4.96 26.85
N ASP A 195 -14.97 -5.17 28.17
CA ASP A 195 -13.89 -4.71 29.05
C ASP A 195 -12.78 -5.74 29.26
N ASP A 196 -12.95 -6.96 28.73
CA ASP A 196 -11.88 -7.95 28.71
C ASP A 196 -10.74 -7.48 27.81
N HIS A 197 -9.58 -8.07 28.04
CA HIS A 197 -8.41 -7.77 27.26
C HIS A 197 -7.97 -8.99 26.45
N VAL A 198 -7.61 -8.73 25.20
CA VAL A 198 -7.03 -9.74 24.31
C VAL A 198 -5.58 -9.38 23.98
N THR A 199 -4.78 -10.40 23.74
CA THR A 199 -3.39 -10.24 23.30
C THR A 199 -3.35 -10.32 21.78
N ILE A 200 -2.61 -9.40 21.16
CA ILE A 200 -2.41 -9.40 19.70
C ILE A 200 -0.91 -9.55 19.41
N TRP A 201 -0.57 -10.42 18.46
CA TRP A 201 0.79 -10.67 17.99
C TRP A 201 0.97 -10.23 16.53
N ASP A 202 2.10 -9.58 16.24
CA ASP A 202 2.58 -9.43 14.85
C ASP A 202 3.35 -10.69 14.48
N LEU A 203 2.59 -11.69 14.08
CA LEU A 203 3.07 -12.64 13.10
C LEU A 203 2.22 -12.46 11.84
N PRO A 204 2.83 -12.00 10.74
CA PRO A 204 2.21 -12.04 9.44
C PRO A 204 2.36 -13.48 8.94
N THR A 205 1.57 -14.37 9.52
CA THR A 205 1.44 -15.77 9.11
C THR A 205 0.13 -16.03 8.38
N ASP A 206 -0.64 -14.98 8.09
CA ASP A 206 -1.87 -15.11 7.32
C ASP A 206 -1.59 -15.64 5.91
N GLU A 207 -2.33 -16.65 5.48
CA GLU A 207 -2.38 -17.08 4.08
C GLU A 207 -2.57 -15.90 3.13
N GLN A 208 -3.28 -14.83 3.54
CA GLN A 208 -3.40 -13.63 2.71
C GLN A 208 -2.10 -12.83 2.61
N ALA A 209 -1.34 -12.69 3.70
CA ALA A 209 -0.04 -12.00 3.66
C ALA A 209 0.97 -12.82 2.85
N ILE A 210 0.96 -14.15 3.03
CA ILE A 210 1.74 -15.10 2.23
C ILE A 210 1.31 -15.05 0.76
N ARG A 211 0.01 -15.03 0.46
CA ARG A 211 -0.54 -14.92 -0.90
C ARG A 211 -0.19 -13.58 -1.53
N ARG A 212 -0.32 -12.46 -0.81
CA ARG A 212 0.10 -11.13 -1.29
C ARG A 212 1.59 -11.10 -1.57
N LYS A 213 2.42 -11.64 -0.68
CA LYS A 213 3.86 -11.78 -0.92
C LYS A 213 4.14 -12.64 -2.16
N ALA A 214 3.46 -13.78 -2.31
CA ALA A 214 3.60 -14.63 -3.50
C ALA A 214 3.15 -13.92 -4.78
N GLN A 215 2.05 -13.16 -4.75
CA GLN A 215 1.59 -12.33 -5.86
C GLN A 215 2.57 -11.21 -6.22
N LEU A 216 3.15 -10.56 -5.21
CA LEU A 216 4.20 -9.54 -5.42
C LEU A 216 5.45 -10.16 -6.04
N VAL A 217 5.89 -11.32 -5.55
CA VAL A 217 7.00 -12.07 -6.14
C VAL A 217 6.67 -12.52 -7.57
N GLN A 218 5.48 -13.03 -7.84
CA GLN A 218 5.08 -13.37 -9.22
C GLN A 218 5.08 -12.13 -10.13
N ARG A 219 4.52 -11.02 -9.67
CA ARG A 219 4.42 -9.76 -10.43
C ARG A 219 5.78 -9.13 -10.73
N PHE A 220 6.73 -9.22 -9.80
CA PHE A 220 8.00 -8.49 -9.89
C PHE A 220 9.25 -9.37 -10.06
N ALA A 221 9.17 -10.68 -9.82
CA ALA A 221 10.24 -11.64 -10.06
C ALA A 221 9.89 -12.69 -11.13
N GLY A 222 8.63 -12.78 -11.56
CA GLY A 222 8.15 -13.82 -12.48
C GLY A 222 8.46 -13.63 -13.97
N ASP A 223 8.85 -12.43 -14.41
CA ASP A 223 9.05 -12.15 -15.83
C ASP A 223 10.44 -12.55 -16.38
N ASP A 224 11.41 -12.86 -15.51
CA ASP A 224 12.76 -13.28 -15.95
C ASP A 224 12.84 -14.77 -16.34
N VAL A 225 11.86 -15.60 -15.99
CA VAL A 225 11.87 -17.03 -16.34
C VAL A 225 11.33 -17.27 -17.76
N ALA A 226 10.53 -16.36 -18.31
CA ALA A 226 9.99 -16.49 -19.67
C ALA A 226 10.95 -16.02 -20.78
N ALA A 227 12.02 -15.29 -20.44
CA ALA A 227 13.00 -14.77 -21.40
C ALA A 227 14.31 -15.60 -21.47
N ALA A 228 14.42 -16.68 -20.68
CA ALA A 228 15.58 -17.56 -20.63
C ALA A 228 15.30 -19.02 -21.07
N GLY A 229 14.14 -19.26 -21.71
CA GLY A 229 13.73 -20.56 -22.24
C GLY A 229 13.82 -20.63 -23.77
#